data_AF-A0AAD9UEM9-F1
#
_entry.id   AF-A0AAD9UEM9-F1
#
_cell.length_a   1.000
_cell.length_b   1.000
_cell.length_c   1.000
_cell.angle_alpha   90.00
_cell.angle_beta   90.00
_cell.angle_gamma   90.00
#
_symmetry.space_group_name_H-M   'P 1'
#
loop_
_entity.id
_entity.type
_entity.pdbx_description
1 polymer ?
#
loop_
_entity_poly.entity_id
_entity_poly.type
_entity_poly.pdbx_seq_one_letter_code
_entity_poly.pdbx_strand_id
1 'polypeptide(L)'
;MGEVVLRILLPAIIWSVSATEMNTDSCFCKLKGEIDDCSCKVENVDSFNNVKIFPLISSLLEYDYFRYYKVNIFRSCPFGTNSDGKCGSKSCAVDKCKDEHIPPGLKKNHSQNKYSREAQKEHKCDDENELGVIDAHISQKSKDAFQTWKKYDDLVDNFCEPEDEHSEDAVYYDLVRNPERFTGYMGPSAVNVWQLIYDQNCFKPDNEENSAYLPRKQVVVVAELCLEKRVFYRMISGFHTSINVDVTANWLKPATSSWGQPSWGPNVEEFKKRFDPKLTWGEGPQRLKNLYFLYLVELRALSKVAPFLEQEEFYTGKDQDDKEVKKAVHELLKMCKSFPEHFDESKLFQEDKKQLEEFKVHFRNISRIMDCVGCDKCRMWGKIQIRGLGTALKILFSGDSMRPDSTITQNHKKGILPFQLQRGEIVALLNSFGRLSKSIHELEVFRKLMA
;
A
#
# COMPACT_ATOMS: atom_id res chain seq x y z
N MET A 1 56.77 48.32 -49.26
CA MET A 1 56.17 47.50 -48.18
C MET A 1 54.94 48.24 -47.70
N GLY A 2 53.70 47.80 -47.81
CA GLY A 2 53.13 46.53 -48.24
C GLY A 2 51.65 46.76 -48.62
N GLU A 3 51.06 45.74 -49.22
CA GLU A 3 49.89 45.76 -50.10
C GLU A 3 48.54 46.00 -49.43
N VAL A 4 47.65 46.57 -50.23
CA VAL A 4 46.18 46.57 -50.09
C VAL A 4 45.66 45.21 -50.54
N VAL A 5 44.94 44.48 -49.68
CA VAL A 5 44.10 43.34 -50.11
C VAL A 5 42.71 43.40 -49.47
N LEU A 6 41.76 43.50 -50.39
CA LEU A 6 40.30 43.48 -50.34
C LEU A 6 39.71 42.24 -49.65
N ARG A 7 38.69 42.38 -48.78
CA ARG A 7 37.67 41.33 -48.50
C ARG A 7 36.29 41.91 -48.16
N ILE A 8 35.48 42.02 -49.22
CA ILE A 8 34.08 41.59 -49.41
C ILE A 8 33.15 41.55 -48.17
N LEU A 9 32.12 42.39 -48.21
CA LEU A 9 30.89 42.34 -47.41
C LEU A 9 29.97 41.19 -47.85
N LEU A 10 29.43 40.42 -46.89
CA LEU A 10 28.20 39.63 -47.03
C LEU A 10 27.37 39.75 -45.73
N PRO A 11 26.03 39.93 -45.79
CA PRO A 11 25.20 40.09 -44.62
C PRO A 11 24.88 38.72 -44.00
N ALA A 12 25.23 38.54 -42.72
CA ALA A 12 24.79 37.37 -41.96
C ALA A 12 23.31 37.56 -41.58
N ILE A 13 22.43 36.84 -42.28
CA ILE A 13 21.03 36.66 -41.88
C ILE A 13 21.04 35.71 -40.67
N ILE A 14 20.86 36.26 -39.47
CA ILE A 14 20.68 35.47 -38.25
C ILE A 14 19.22 34.98 -38.24
N TRP A 15 19.00 33.74 -38.69
CA TRP A 15 17.79 33.00 -38.33
C TRP A 15 17.92 32.58 -36.86
N SER A 16 17.18 33.26 -35.98
CA SER A 16 16.92 32.76 -34.64
C SER A 16 15.97 31.56 -34.74
N VAL A 17 16.52 30.38 -34.94
CA VAL A 17 15.80 29.13 -34.66
C VAL A 17 15.83 28.98 -33.14
N SER A 18 14.74 29.36 -32.47
CA SER A 18 14.47 28.91 -31.11
C SER A 18 14.26 27.40 -31.17
N ALA A 19 15.36 26.65 -31.08
CA ALA A 19 15.31 25.27 -30.63
C ALA A 19 14.81 25.31 -29.19
N THR A 20 13.56 24.89 -28.97
CA THR A 20 13.12 24.46 -27.65
C THR A 20 14.09 23.38 -27.17
N GLU A 21 14.92 23.69 -26.18
CA GLU A 21 15.66 22.67 -25.44
C GLU A 21 14.64 21.71 -24.83
N MET A 22 14.36 20.59 -25.51
CA MET A 22 13.71 19.45 -24.87
C MET A 22 14.65 19.01 -23.75
N ASN A 23 14.26 19.26 -22.50
CA ASN A 23 15.03 18.92 -21.31
C ASN A 23 15.14 17.39 -21.18
N THR A 24 16.14 16.81 -21.84
CA THR A 24 16.41 15.35 -21.92
C THR A 24 16.75 14.72 -20.57
N ASP A 25 16.89 15.53 -19.52
CA ASP A 25 17.22 15.10 -18.17
C ASP A 25 16.02 15.05 -17.20
N SER A 26 14.79 15.26 -17.66
CA SER A 26 13.60 15.18 -16.80
C SER A 26 13.40 13.76 -16.23
N CYS A 27 12.81 13.64 -15.03
CA CYS A 27 12.47 12.33 -14.45
C CYS A 27 11.56 11.50 -15.37
N PHE A 28 10.66 12.16 -16.10
CA PHE A 28 9.77 11.53 -17.08
C PHE A 28 10.47 11.08 -18.36
N CYS A 29 11.63 11.66 -18.69
CA CYS A 29 12.46 11.15 -19.79
C CYS A 29 13.14 9.83 -19.41
N LYS A 30 13.51 9.67 -18.12
CA LYS A 30 14.14 8.46 -17.57
C LYS A 30 13.13 7.40 -17.12
N LEU A 31 11.88 7.78 -16.89
CA LEU A 31 10.76 6.88 -16.61
C LEU A 31 10.13 6.39 -17.92
N LYS A 32 10.88 5.58 -18.66
CA LYS A 32 10.44 4.94 -19.91
C LYS A 32 10.97 3.52 -20.01
N GLY A 33 10.32 2.70 -20.81
CA GLY A 33 10.77 1.33 -21.09
C GLY A 33 10.41 0.35 -19.97
N GLU A 34 11.23 -0.70 -19.84
CA GLU A 34 10.94 -1.82 -18.95
C GLU A 34 11.00 -1.42 -17.46
N ILE A 35 10.02 -1.92 -16.71
CA ILE A 35 10.00 -1.86 -15.26
C ILE A 35 10.93 -2.97 -14.77
N ASP A 36 12.01 -2.62 -14.07
CA ASP A 36 13.00 -3.61 -13.67
C ASP A 36 12.36 -4.80 -12.92
N ASP A 37 12.85 -6.01 -13.18
CA ASP A 37 12.32 -7.28 -12.67
C ASP A 37 10.88 -7.61 -13.12
N CYS A 38 10.28 -6.83 -14.04
CA CYS A 38 9.00 -7.08 -14.71
C CYS A 38 9.15 -6.93 -16.25
N SER A 39 8.54 -7.82 -17.03
CA SER A 39 8.59 -7.72 -18.51
C SER A 39 7.57 -6.72 -19.08
N CYS A 40 7.28 -5.64 -18.34
CA CYS A 40 6.21 -4.69 -18.63
C CYS A 40 6.77 -3.28 -18.88
N LYS A 41 6.21 -2.57 -19.85
CA LYS A 41 6.58 -1.19 -20.17
C LYS A 41 5.74 -0.20 -19.37
N VAL A 42 6.38 0.85 -18.86
CA VAL A 42 5.71 1.96 -18.14
C VAL A 42 4.54 2.52 -18.95
N GLU A 43 4.70 2.69 -20.25
CA GLU A 43 3.69 3.28 -21.14
C GLU A 43 2.42 2.42 -21.26
N ASN A 44 2.56 1.09 -21.18
CA ASN A 44 1.44 0.16 -21.18
C ASN A 44 0.64 0.28 -19.87
N VAL A 45 1.34 0.42 -18.74
CA VAL A 45 0.70 0.63 -17.44
C VAL A 45 0.01 1.98 -17.37
N ASP A 46 0.65 3.06 -17.83
CA ASP A 46 0.07 4.41 -17.85
C ASP A 46 -1.26 4.43 -18.61
N SER A 47 -1.27 3.90 -19.84
CA SER A 47 -2.47 3.89 -20.69
C SER A 47 -3.57 2.99 -20.11
N PHE A 48 -3.22 1.80 -19.61
CA PHE A 48 -4.17 0.90 -18.99
C PHE A 48 -4.78 1.47 -17.71
N ASN A 49 -3.95 1.98 -16.81
CA ASN A 49 -4.39 2.55 -15.54
C ASN A 49 -5.25 3.79 -15.75
N ASN A 50 -4.73 4.78 -16.47
CA ASN A 50 -5.33 6.11 -16.53
C ASN A 50 -6.63 6.13 -17.33
N VAL A 51 -6.80 5.21 -18.29
CA VAL A 51 -8.00 5.15 -19.15
C VAL A 51 -9.03 4.15 -18.64
N LYS A 52 -8.61 2.99 -18.11
CA LYS A 52 -9.53 1.89 -17.76
C LYS A 52 -9.72 1.72 -16.26
N ILE A 53 -8.63 1.58 -15.50
CA ILE A 53 -8.69 1.22 -14.08
C ILE A 53 -9.07 2.40 -13.20
N PHE A 54 -8.37 3.53 -13.32
CA PHE A 54 -8.46 4.66 -12.41
C PHE A 54 -9.90 5.23 -12.29
N PRO A 55 -10.64 5.49 -13.39
CA PRO A 55 -12.01 6.00 -13.29
C PRO A 55 -12.94 5.04 -12.55
N LEU A 56 -12.81 3.72 -12.79
CA LEU A 56 -13.65 2.70 -12.17
C LEU A 56 -13.32 2.54 -10.69
N ILE A 57 -12.04 2.37 -10.34
CA ILE A 57 -11.63 2.14 -8.95
C ILE A 57 -11.87 3.39 -8.08
N SER A 58 -11.65 4.59 -8.61
CA SER A 58 -11.93 5.82 -7.88
C SER A 58 -13.40 5.92 -7.48
N SER A 59 -14.32 5.58 -8.39
CA SER A 59 -15.76 5.54 -8.08
C SER A 59 -16.10 4.39 -7.13
N LEU A 60 -15.50 3.21 -7.31
CA LEU A 60 -15.75 2.04 -6.47
C LEU A 60 -15.40 2.28 -5.00
N LEU A 61 -14.30 2.99 -4.72
CA LEU A 61 -13.85 3.27 -3.36
C LEU A 61 -14.72 4.28 -2.60
N GLU A 62 -15.64 4.97 -3.27
CA GLU A 62 -16.61 5.87 -2.63
C GLU A 62 -17.83 5.13 -2.06
N TYR A 63 -18.10 3.90 -2.51
CA TYR A 63 -19.21 3.09 -2.00
C TYR A 63 -18.98 2.66 -0.55
N ASP A 64 -20.09 2.52 0.19
CA ASP A 64 -20.10 2.15 1.60
C ASP A 64 -19.30 0.87 1.91
N TYR A 65 -19.21 -0.07 0.97
CA TYR A 65 -18.43 -1.28 1.20
C TYR A 65 -16.94 -0.99 1.45
N PHE A 66 -16.37 -0.09 0.64
CA PHE A 66 -14.94 0.22 0.59
C PHE A 66 -14.54 1.52 1.30
N ARG A 67 -15.51 2.42 1.51
CA ARG A 67 -15.34 3.72 2.16
C ARG A 67 -15.06 3.62 3.65
N TYR A 68 -15.61 2.63 4.34
CA TYR A 68 -15.48 2.48 5.79
C TYR A 68 -14.46 1.42 6.15
N TYR A 69 -13.50 1.78 6.99
CA TYR A 69 -12.46 0.87 7.44
C TYR A 69 -12.32 0.87 8.96
N LYS A 70 -12.29 -0.32 9.56
CA LYS A 70 -12.18 -0.50 11.01
C LYS A 70 -10.73 -0.69 11.40
N VAL A 71 -10.20 0.16 12.29
CA VAL A 71 -8.81 0.05 12.74
C VAL A 71 -8.59 0.72 14.10
N ASN A 72 -7.67 0.17 14.89
CA ASN A 72 -7.15 0.86 16.07
C ASN A 72 -5.91 1.68 15.70
N ILE A 73 -6.00 3.02 15.78
CA ILE A 73 -4.88 3.95 15.55
C ILE A 73 -4.29 4.53 16.85
N PHE A 74 -4.77 4.09 18.02
CA PHE A 74 -4.34 4.60 19.34
C PHE A 74 -3.51 3.57 20.12
N ARG A 75 -3.16 2.44 19.51
CA ARG A 75 -2.24 1.47 20.11
C ARG A 75 -0.92 2.13 20.48
N SER A 76 -0.28 1.72 21.56
CA SER A 76 1.03 2.25 21.93
C SER A 76 2.12 1.69 21.01
N CYS A 77 3.15 2.50 20.71
CA CYS A 77 4.31 2.05 19.95
C CYS A 77 5.06 0.96 20.75
N PRO A 78 5.23 -0.27 20.22
CA PRO A 78 5.87 -1.36 20.95
C PRO A 78 7.38 -1.18 21.13
N PHE A 79 7.99 -0.23 20.40
CA PHE A 79 9.44 0.03 20.43
C PHE A 79 9.83 1.15 21.43
N GLY A 80 8.94 1.54 22.34
CA GLY A 80 9.24 2.45 23.46
C GLY A 80 9.54 3.90 23.07
N THR A 81 9.45 4.24 21.78
CA THR A 81 9.57 5.60 21.27
C THR A 81 8.17 6.11 21.00
N ASN A 82 7.54 6.72 22.01
CA ASN A 82 6.44 7.62 21.71
C ASN A 82 7.06 8.76 20.90
N SER A 83 6.82 8.77 19.60
CA SER A 83 7.29 9.80 18.70
C SER A 83 6.80 11.15 19.23
N ASP A 84 7.73 12.02 19.62
CA ASP A 84 7.47 13.37 20.15
C ASP A 84 6.66 14.28 19.19
N GLY A 85 6.30 13.79 18.00
CA GLY A 85 5.41 14.44 17.07
C GLY A 85 3.94 14.21 17.44
N LYS A 86 3.45 14.82 18.52
CA LYS A 86 2.00 14.96 18.70
C LYS A 86 1.42 15.68 17.49
N CYS A 87 0.37 15.10 16.92
CA CYS A 87 -0.41 15.65 15.80
C CYS A 87 -0.97 17.04 16.16
N GLY A 88 -0.21 18.11 15.89
CA GLY A 88 -0.55 19.48 16.29
C GLY A 88 -1.35 20.28 15.24
N SER A 89 -1.51 19.74 14.03
CA SER A 89 -2.23 20.41 12.94
C SER A 89 -3.58 19.75 12.67
N LYS A 90 -4.62 20.55 12.37
CA LYS A 90 -5.94 20.04 11.92
C LYS A 90 -5.83 19.14 10.68
N SER A 91 -4.77 19.31 9.88
CA SER A 91 -4.54 18.51 8.66
C SER A 91 -4.12 17.08 8.97
N CYS A 92 -3.59 16.81 10.16
CA CYS A 92 -3.08 15.52 10.59
C CYS A 92 -4.14 14.67 11.34
N ALA A 93 -5.09 15.31 12.02
CA ALA A 93 -6.12 14.64 12.83
C ALA A 93 -7.15 13.89 11.97
N VAL A 94 -7.58 12.72 12.44
CA VAL A 94 -8.58 11.86 11.76
C VAL A 94 -9.97 12.07 12.35
N ASP A 95 -10.97 12.22 11.48
CA ASP A 95 -12.38 12.32 11.87
C ASP A 95 -12.97 10.91 12.05
N LYS A 96 -13.35 10.56 13.28
CA LYS A 96 -14.04 9.30 13.62
C LYS A 96 -15.46 9.29 13.06
N CYS A 97 -15.95 8.13 12.60
CA CYS A 97 -17.37 8.00 12.28
C CYS A 97 -18.22 8.06 13.54
N LYS A 98 -19.37 8.72 13.44
CA LYS A 98 -20.46 8.54 14.41
C LYS A 98 -21.29 7.32 14.04
N ASP A 99 -21.88 6.66 15.04
CA ASP A 99 -22.69 5.45 14.85
C ASP A 99 -23.89 5.66 13.90
N GLU A 100 -24.42 6.88 13.81
CA GLU A 100 -25.49 7.26 12.89
C GLU A 100 -25.08 7.18 11.41
N HIS A 101 -23.81 7.44 11.09
CA HIS A 101 -23.30 7.48 9.71
C HIS A 101 -22.79 6.13 9.20
N ILE A 102 -22.60 5.14 10.08
CA ILE A 102 -22.15 3.81 9.70
C ILE A 102 -23.29 3.07 8.97
N PRO A 103 -23.04 2.39 7.84
CA PRO A 103 -24.05 1.58 7.15
C PRO A 103 -24.64 0.49 8.06
N PRO A 104 -25.94 0.13 7.91
CA PRO A 104 -26.62 -0.83 8.80
C PRO A 104 -25.91 -2.18 8.92
N GLY A 105 -25.37 -2.72 7.82
CA GLY A 105 -24.64 -3.99 7.80
C GLY A 105 -23.29 -3.96 8.53
N LEU A 106 -22.82 -2.77 8.91
CA LEU A 106 -21.59 -2.56 9.69
C LEU A 106 -21.85 -2.21 11.17
N LYS A 107 -23.10 -1.89 11.55
CA LYS A 107 -23.46 -1.60 12.94
C LYS A 107 -23.46 -2.89 13.77
N LYS A 108 -23.02 -2.80 15.04
CA LYS A 108 -22.75 -3.91 15.98
C LYS A 108 -23.94 -4.84 16.35
N ASN A 109 -25.07 -4.84 15.62
CA ASN A 109 -26.24 -5.67 15.95
C ASN A 109 -26.49 -6.88 15.02
N HIS A 110 -25.54 -7.27 14.17
CA HIS A 110 -25.69 -8.49 13.34
C HIS A 110 -24.51 -9.49 13.40
N SER A 111 -23.55 -9.31 14.31
CA SER A 111 -22.40 -10.20 14.45
C SER A 111 -22.59 -11.37 15.42
N GLN A 112 -23.82 -11.83 15.63
CA GLN A 112 -24.08 -13.19 16.08
C GLN A 112 -25.22 -13.76 15.23
N ASN A 113 -24.94 -14.89 14.56
CA ASN A 113 -25.85 -15.72 13.75
C ASN A 113 -25.84 -15.51 12.22
N LYS A 114 -24.65 -15.57 11.59
CA LYS A 114 -24.52 -16.13 10.23
C LYS A 114 -23.96 -17.55 10.29
N TYR A 115 -24.51 -18.42 11.14
CA TYR A 115 -24.27 -19.88 11.13
C TYR A 115 -25.56 -20.62 11.51
N SER A 116 -25.76 -21.79 10.94
CA SER A 116 -27.04 -22.45 10.64
C SER A 116 -27.93 -22.84 11.83
N ARG A 117 -29.21 -23.17 11.54
CA ARG A 117 -30.28 -23.54 12.49
C ARG A 117 -29.93 -24.71 13.41
N GLU A 118 -28.90 -25.50 13.09
CA GLU A 118 -28.50 -26.66 13.86
C GLU A 118 -27.59 -26.34 15.07
N ALA A 119 -27.05 -25.11 15.18
CA ALA A 119 -26.11 -24.73 16.24
C ALA A 119 -26.77 -24.11 17.49
N GLN A 120 -28.09 -23.85 17.48
CA GLN A 120 -28.83 -23.26 18.60
C GLN A 120 -29.47 -24.34 19.50
N LYS A 121 -28.66 -25.15 20.18
CA LYS A 121 -29.12 -25.82 21.41
C LYS A 121 -28.51 -25.11 22.61
N GLU A 122 -29.42 -24.54 23.40
CA GLU A 122 -29.20 -23.68 24.56
C GLU A 122 -28.21 -24.26 25.58
N HIS A 123 -27.32 -23.40 26.08
CA HIS A 123 -26.86 -23.48 27.46
C HIS A 123 -26.91 -22.08 28.08
N LYS A 124 -27.78 -21.94 29.08
CA LYS A 124 -27.89 -20.73 29.93
C LYS A 124 -26.69 -20.64 30.87
N CYS A 125 -26.21 -19.43 31.10
CA CYS A 125 -25.32 -19.13 32.21
C CYS A 125 -25.86 -17.90 32.96
N ASP A 126 -25.98 -18.07 34.27
CA ASP A 126 -26.43 -17.11 35.27
C ASP A 126 -25.36 -16.03 35.58
N ASP A 127 -25.85 -15.01 36.26
CA ASP A 127 -25.26 -13.73 36.64
C ASP A 127 -24.10 -13.75 37.67
N GLU A 128 -23.33 -12.65 37.60
CA GLU A 128 -22.68 -11.86 38.67
C GLU A 128 -21.29 -12.19 39.28
N ASN A 129 -20.48 -11.11 39.24
CA ASN A 129 -19.47 -10.59 40.22
C ASN A 129 -18.19 -11.39 40.55
N GLU A 130 -17.02 -10.84 40.16
CA GLU A 130 -16.02 -10.25 41.10
C GLU A 130 -14.80 -9.67 40.36
N LEU A 131 -14.34 -8.52 40.85
CA LEU A 131 -13.19 -7.74 40.36
C LEU A 131 -11.85 -8.28 40.89
N GLY A 132 -10.88 -8.44 39.98
CA GLY A 132 -9.49 -7.97 40.16
C GLY A 132 -8.61 -8.58 41.25
N VAL A 133 -8.00 -9.74 40.97
CA VAL A 133 -6.65 -10.11 41.45
C VAL A 133 -5.92 -10.85 40.32
N ILE A 134 -4.85 -10.27 39.76
CA ILE A 134 -4.00 -10.95 38.78
C ILE A 134 -3.04 -11.86 39.54
N ASP A 135 -3.34 -13.15 39.57
CA ASP A 135 -2.39 -14.20 39.96
C ASP A 135 -1.41 -14.44 38.80
N ALA A 136 -0.12 -14.26 39.05
CA ALA A 136 0.95 -14.40 38.07
C ALA A 136 1.45 -15.85 37.90
N HIS A 137 0.67 -16.85 38.36
CA HIS A 137 0.97 -18.26 38.13
C HIS A 137 0.23 -18.82 36.91
N ILE A 138 0.90 -18.81 35.75
CA ILE A 138 0.41 -19.49 34.56
C ILE A 138 0.52 -21.02 34.76
N SER A 139 -0.62 -21.68 34.90
CA SER A 139 -0.72 -23.14 35.00
C SER A 139 -0.19 -23.85 33.74
N GLN A 140 0.31 -25.08 33.88
CA GLN A 140 0.86 -25.84 32.74
C GLN A 140 -0.19 -26.04 31.62
N LYS A 141 -1.46 -26.21 32.00
CA LYS A 141 -2.61 -26.28 31.07
C LYS A 141 -2.81 -25.00 30.25
N SER A 142 -2.48 -23.84 30.83
CA SER A 142 -2.52 -22.54 30.13
C SER A 142 -1.34 -22.39 29.18
N LYS A 143 -0.14 -22.91 29.53
CA LYS A 143 1.01 -22.97 28.61
C LYS A 143 0.72 -23.84 27.39
N ASP A 144 0.05 -24.98 27.59
CA ASP A 144 -0.37 -25.87 26.50
C ASP A 144 -1.47 -25.22 25.64
N ALA A 145 -2.38 -24.44 26.25
CA ALA A 145 -3.37 -23.63 25.53
C ALA A 145 -2.71 -22.53 24.70
N PHE A 146 -1.71 -21.80 25.23
CA PHE A 146 -0.95 -20.81 24.47
C PHE A 146 -0.17 -21.44 23.31
N GLN A 147 0.37 -22.66 23.46
CA GLN A 147 0.97 -23.40 22.36
C GLN A 147 -0.05 -23.85 21.32
N THR A 148 -1.28 -24.15 21.74
CA THR A 148 -2.39 -24.53 20.85
C THR A 148 -2.92 -23.32 20.08
N TRP A 149 -3.04 -22.16 20.74
CA TRP A 149 -3.40 -20.89 20.09
C TRP A 149 -2.31 -20.41 19.15
N LYS A 150 -1.03 -20.48 19.56
CA LYS A 150 0.09 -20.21 18.67
C LYS A 150 0.08 -21.13 17.45
N LYS A 151 -0.18 -22.43 17.62
CA LYS A 151 -0.37 -23.35 16.49
C LYS A 151 -1.56 -22.97 15.62
N TYR A 152 -2.67 -22.52 16.20
CA TYR A 152 -3.84 -22.05 15.46
C TYR A 152 -3.54 -20.74 14.69
N ASP A 153 -2.88 -19.77 15.31
CA ASP A 153 -2.49 -18.49 14.72
C ASP A 153 -1.38 -18.65 13.66
N ASP A 154 -0.51 -19.64 13.80
CA ASP A 154 0.46 -20.07 12.80
C ASP A 154 -0.22 -20.86 11.64
N LEU A 155 -1.42 -21.42 11.86
CA LEU A 155 -2.24 -22.10 10.85
C LEU A 155 -3.17 -21.16 10.08
N VAL A 156 -3.51 -19.99 10.63
CA VAL A 156 -4.21 -18.91 9.92
C VAL A 156 -3.16 -18.05 9.21
N ASP A 157 -3.09 -18.17 7.88
CA ASP A 157 -2.06 -17.55 7.05
C ASP A 157 -2.16 -16.00 7.03
N ASN A 158 -1.62 -15.36 8.07
CA ASN A 158 -1.74 -13.92 8.33
C ASN A 158 -0.42 -13.18 8.07
N PHE A 159 -0.39 -12.29 7.09
CA PHE A 159 0.77 -11.42 6.78
C PHE A 159 0.80 -10.14 7.63
N CYS A 160 -0.32 -9.78 8.25
CA CYS A 160 -0.46 -8.60 9.11
C CYS A 160 -1.17 -8.99 10.42
N GLU A 161 -1.08 -8.16 11.45
CA GLU A 161 -1.74 -8.46 12.72
C GLU A 161 -3.28 -8.42 12.57
N PRO A 162 -3.99 -9.51 12.89
CA PRO A 162 -5.46 -9.53 12.88
C PRO A 162 -6.08 -8.72 14.03
N GLU A 163 -5.30 -8.44 15.07
CA GLU A 163 -5.77 -7.93 16.36
C GLU A 163 -6.38 -6.51 16.29
N ASP A 164 -5.99 -5.69 15.31
CA ASP A 164 -6.43 -4.30 15.22
C ASP A 164 -7.92 -4.12 14.94
N GLU A 165 -8.58 -5.09 14.27
CA GLU A 165 -10.04 -5.06 14.01
C GLU A 165 -10.84 -5.65 15.17
N HIS A 166 -10.25 -6.57 15.92
CA HIS A 166 -10.87 -7.25 17.06
C HIS A 166 -10.61 -6.55 18.40
N SER A 167 -9.71 -5.57 18.41
CA SER A 167 -9.49 -4.66 19.55
C SER A 167 -10.79 -3.96 19.95
N GLU A 168 -11.00 -3.84 21.27
CA GLU A 168 -12.14 -3.11 21.84
C GLU A 168 -12.14 -1.63 21.41
N ASP A 169 -10.94 -1.07 21.18
CA ASP A 169 -10.71 0.32 20.74
C ASP A 169 -10.76 0.51 19.22
N ALA A 170 -11.06 -0.54 18.45
CA ALA A 170 -11.14 -0.48 17.00
C ALA A 170 -12.40 0.27 16.54
N VAL A 171 -12.22 1.38 15.82
CA VAL A 171 -13.32 2.26 15.35
C VAL A 171 -13.36 2.29 13.83
N TYR A 172 -14.56 2.49 13.27
CA TYR A 172 -14.74 2.74 11.83
C TYR A 172 -14.38 4.18 11.46
N TYR A 173 -13.59 4.33 10.42
CA TYR A 173 -13.22 5.60 9.80
C TYR A 173 -13.79 5.69 8.39
N ASP A 174 -14.23 6.89 8.02
CA ASP A 174 -14.67 7.23 6.67
C ASP A 174 -13.45 7.70 5.89
N LEU A 175 -12.99 6.89 4.94
CA LEU A 175 -11.79 7.14 4.16
C LEU A 175 -11.95 8.32 3.19
N VAL A 176 -13.17 8.60 2.73
CA VAL A 176 -13.47 9.74 1.84
C VAL A 176 -13.32 11.06 2.59
N ARG A 177 -13.72 11.09 3.88
CA ARG A 177 -13.52 12.27 4.75
C ARG A 177 -12.08 12.42 5.22
N ASN A 178 -11.33 11.33 5.24
CA ASN A 178 -9.95 11.29 5.71
C ASN A 178 -8.97 10.93 4.58
N PRO A 179 -8.90 11.70 3.48
CA PRO A 179 -8.03 11.37 2.36
C PRO A 179 -6.56 11.49 2.76
N GLU A 180 -5.71 10.63 2.19
CA GLU A 180 -4.26 10.82 2.25
C GLU A 180 -3.85 12.02 1.39
N ARG A 181 -3.12 12.94 2.02
CA ARG A 181 -2.66 14.22 1.48
C ARG A 181 -1.55 14.78 2.38
N PHE A 182 -1.01 15.96 2.05
CA PHE A 182 -0.02 16.61 2.89
C PHE A 182 -0.56 16.90 4.31
N THR A 183 0.13 16.39 5.34
CA THR A 183 -0.22 16.57 6.76
C THR A 183 0.78 17.45 7.52
N GLY A 184 1.94 17.72 6.92
CA GLY A 184 3.08 18.34 7.61
C GLY A 184 3.92 17.38 8.45
N TYR A 185 3.64 16.06 8.43
CA TYR A 185 4.47 15.07 9.11
C TYR A 185 5.83 14.93 8.43
N MET A 186 6.90 15.32 9.13
CA MET A 186 8.28 15.36 8.60
C MET A 186 9.31 15.30 9.74
N GLY A 187 10.59 15.42 9.40
CA GLY A 187 11.69 15.49 10.37
C GLY A 187 12.10 14.14 10.95
N PRO A 188 12.86 14.13 12.06
CA PRO A 188 13.46 12.92 12.62
C PRO A 188 12.45 11.81 12.93
N SER A 189 11.25 12.14 13.39
CA SER A 189 10.19 11.15 13.65
C SER A 189 9.81 10.36 12.40
N ALA A 190 9.56 11.06 11.29
CA ALA A 190 9.21 10.41 10.02
C ALA A 190 10.39 9.60 9.45
N VAL A 191 11.61 10.15 9.54
CA VAL A 191 12.84 9.48 9.09
C VAL A 191 13.08 8.19 9.87
N ASN A 192 12.94 8.21 11.19
CA ASN A 192 13.14 7.05 12.05
C ASN A 192 12.14 5.93 11.74
N VAL A 193 10.86 6.27 11.51
CA VAL A 193 9.86 5.27 11.10
C VAL A 193 10.26 4.59 9.78
N TRP A 194 10.63 5.37 8.77
CA TRP A 194 11.06 4.79 7.49
C TRP A 194 12.32 3.96 7.63
N GLN A 195 13.29 4.39 8.44
CA GLN A 195 14.48 3.58 8.74
C GLN A 195 14.11 2.23 9.36
N LEU A 196 13.23 2.21 10.37
CA LEU A 196 12.76 0.96 10.98
C LEU A 196 12.08 0.01 9.97
N ILE A 197 11.32 0.57 9.02
CA ILE A 197 10.66 -0.20 7.95
C ILE A 197 11.70 -0.78 6.98
N TYR A 198 12.63 0.04 6.47
CA TYR A 198 13.66 -0.44 5.53
C TYR A 198 14.65 -1.41 6.20
N ASP A 199 14.92 -1.24 7.49
CA ASP A 199 15.75 -2.14 8.30
C ASP A 199 15.09 -3.52 8.51
N GLN A 200 13.80 -3.68 8.20
CA GLN A 200 13.18 -5.01 8.11
C GLN A 200 13.66 -5.82 6.91
N ASN A 201 14.39 -5.23 5.95
CA ASN A 201 14.93 -5.95 4.80
C ASN A 201 16.15 -6.81 5.15
N CYS A 202 15.98 -7.76 6.09
CA CYS A 202 17.04 -8.57 6.66
C CYS A 202 16.76 -10.08 6.49
N PHE A 203 16.66 -10.53 5.24
CA PHE A 203 16.54 -11.96 4.90
C PHE A 203 17.84 -12.72 5.22
N LYS A 204 17.72 -13.94 5.76
CA LYS A 204 18.88 -14.77 6.13
C LYS A 204 19.60 -15.26 4.86
N PRO A 205 20.93 -15.12 4.74
CA PRO A 205 21.64 -15.71 3.61
C PRO A 205 21.58 -17.25 3.71
N ASP A 206 21.55 -17.93 2.57
CA ASP A 206 21.52 -19.40 2.50
C ASP A 206 22.84 -20.06 2.96
N ASN A 207 23.93 -19.28 3.09
CA ASN A 207 25.22 -19.73 3.58
C ASN A 207 25.72 -18.85 4.73
N GLU A 208 25.96 -19.46 5.90
CA GLU A 208 26.47 -18.80 7.11
C GLU A 208 27.92 -18.27 6.97
N GLU A 209 28.63 -18.59 5.88
CA GLU A 209 30.05 -18.21 5.71
C GLU A 209 30.29 -16.81 5.13
N ASN A 210 29.26 -16.15 4.58
CA ASN A 210 29.39 -14.80 4.00
C ASN A 210 28.48 -13.76 4.67
N SER A 211 28.19 -13.92 5.97
CA SER A 211 27.60 -12.84 6.77
C SER A 211 28.67 -11.78 7.08
N ALA A 212 29.14 -11.10 6.05
CA ALA A 212 29.82 -9.83 6.22
C ALA A 212 28.81 -8.86 6.84
N TYR A 213 28.99 -8.57 8.12
CA TYR A 213 28.35 -7.46 8.80
C TYR A 213 28.47 -6.21 7.92
N LEU A 214 27.38 -5.81 7.26
CA LEU A 214 27.36 -4.58 6.48
C LEU A 214 27.46 -3.40 7.46
N PRO A 215 28.52 -2.58 7.40
CA PRO A 215 28.61 -1.37 8.21
C PRO A 215 27.53 -0.38 7.77
N ARG A 216 26.95 0.29 8.75
CA ARG A 216 25.77 1.20 8.75
C ARG A 216 25.83 2.43 7.79
N LYS A 217 26.71 2.46 6.78
CA LYS A 217 27.02 3.64 5.94
C LYS A 217 27.24 3.37 4.44
N GLN A 218 26.90 2.20 3.89
CA GLN A 218 27.01 1.97 2.44
C GLN A 218 25.70 2.20 1.69
N VAL A 219 25.84 2.79 0.50
CA VAL A 219 24.81 2.84 -0.55
C VAL A 219 24.38 1.41 -0.85
N VAL A 220 23.12 1.07 -0.58
CA VAL A 220 22.58 -0.25 -0.89
C VAL A 220 22.45 -0.35 -2.41
N VAL A 221 23.35 -1.10 -3.05
CA VAL A 221 23.23 -1.41 -4.47
C VAL A 221 22.14 -2.48 -4.62
N VAL A 222 20.92 -2.05 -4.96
CA VAL A 222 19.73 -2.91 -5.05
C VAL A 222 19.93 -4.10 -6.00
N ALA A 223 20.76 -3.92 -7.04
CA ALA A 223 21.11 -4.96 -8.01
C ALA A 223 22.00 -6.09 -7.44
N GLU A 224 22.69 -5.86 -6.32
CA GLU A 224 23.57 -6.83 -5.64
C GLU A 224 22.83 -7.62 -4.54
N LEU A 225 21.58 -7.27 -4.26
CA LEU A 225 20.73 -8.01 -3.32
C LEU A 225 20.20 -9.31 -3.95
N CYS A 226 20.06 -10.36 -3.13
CA CYS A 226 19.23 -11.53 -3.47
C CYS A 226 17.82 -11.09 -3.88
N LEU A 227 17.13 -11.89 -4.68
CA LEU A 227 15.87 -11.50 -5.31
C LEU A 227 14.79 -11.11 -4.29
N GLU A 228 14.72 -11.81 -3.17
CA GLU A 228 13.76 -11.61 -2.08
C GLU A 228 13.97 -10.24 -1.43
N LYS A 229 15.23 -9.93 -1.09
CA LYS A 229 15.67 -8.62 -0.56
C LYS A 229 15.37 -7.49 -1.53
N ARG A 230 15.57 -7.74 -2.82
CA ARG A 230 15.34 -6.77 -3.88
C ARG A 230 13.85 -6.47 -4.02
N VAL A 231 13.00 -7.50 -4.08
CA VAL A 231 11.57 -7.31 -4.22
C VAL A 231 10.95 -6.69 -2.97
N PHE A 232 11.35 -7.12 -1.77
CA PHE A 232 10.93 -6.44 -0.54
C PHE A 232 11.27 -4.95 -0.58
N TYR A 233 12.52 -4.62 -0.94
CA TYR A 233 12.94 -3.21 -1.08
C TYR A 233 12.07 -2.47 -2.11
N ARG A 234 11.84 -3.04 -3.29
CA ARG A 234 11.03 -2.41 -4.34
C ARG A 234 9.59 -2.20 -3.89
N MET A 235 8.97 -3.16 -3.20
CA MET A 235 7.61 -3.00 -2.67
C MET A 235 7.55 -1.86 -1.65
N ILE A 236 8.44 -1.82 -0.66
CA ILE A 236 8.48 -0.75 0.34
C ILE A 236 8.82 0.61 -0.31
N SER A 237 9.74 0.63 -1.28
CA SER A 237 10.09 1.82 -2.05
C SER A 237 8.92 2.33 -2.90
N GLY A 238 8.15 1.45 -3.53
CA GLY A 238 6.93 1.79 -4.26
C GLY A 238 5.85 2.35 -3.35
N PHE A 239 5.66 1.73 -2.17
CA PHE A 239 4.73 2.21 -1.15
C PHE A 239 5.10 3.61 -0.66
N HIS A 240 6.36 3.83 -0.29
CA HIS A 240 6.86 5.15 0.09
C HIS A 240 6.73 6.17 -1.06
N THR A 241 6.94 5.74 -2.30
CA THR A 241 6.79 6.59 -3.48
C THR A 241 5.33 7.01 -3.69
N SER A 242 4.38 6.08 -3.54
CA SER A 242 2.94 6.38 -3.63
C SER A 242 2.54 7.48 -2.65
N ILE A 243 2.91 7.35 -1.38
CA ILE A 243 2.65 8.39 -0.35
C ILE A 243 3.25 9.73 -0.76
N ASN A 244 4.50 9.74 -1.21
CA ASN A 244 5.18 10.97 -1.60
C ASN A 244 4.52 11.65 -2.82
N VAL A 245 4.09 10.87 -3.82
CA VAL A 245 3.35 11.40 -4.98
C VAL A 245 2.04 12.02 -4.51
N ASP A 246 1.26 11.32 -3.70
CA ASP A 246 -0.03 11.82 -3.21
C ASP A 246 0.10 13.07 -2.33
N VAL A 247 1.12 13.13 -1.47
CA VAL A 247 1.46 14.32 -0.67
C VAL A 247 1.79 15.51 -1.57
N THR A 248 2.58 15.30 -2.63
CA THR A 248 2.92 16.39 -3.56
C THR A 248 1.75 16.82 -4.45
N ALA A 249 0.88 15.89 -4.84
CA ALA A 249 -0.33 16.16 -5.63
C ALA A 249 -1.38 16.90 -4.81
N ASN A 250 -1.49 16.59 -3.51
CA ASN A 250 -2.46 17.18 -2.59
C ASN A 250 -1.73 18.00 -1.53
N TRP A 251 -1.02 19.03 -1.99
CA TRP A 251 -0.27 19.94 -1.14
C TRP A 251 -1.14 21.11 -0.67
N LEU A 252 -0.94 21.55 0.58
CA LEU A 252 -1.64 22.71 1.12
C LEU A 252 -0.98 24.00 0.61
N LYS A 253 -1.64 24.71 -0.31
CA LYS A 253 -1.18 26.02 -0.78
C LYS A 253 -1.72 27.11 0.15
N PRO A 254 -0.88 28.07 0.58
CA PRO A 254 -1.34 29.20 1.36
C PRO A 254 -2.33 30.04 0.55
N ALA A 255 -3.18 30.79 1.26
CA ALA A 255 -4.10 31.71 0.62
C ALA A 255 -3.33 32.75 -0.22
N THR A 256 -3.73 32.92 -1.48
CA THR A 256 -3.12 33.87 -2.42
C THR A 256 -3.49 35.33 -2.14
N SER A 257 -4.56 35.56 -1.37
CA SER A 257 -4.99 36.88 -0.93
C SER A 257 -5.30 36.86 0.56
N SER A 258 -5.28 38.02 1.22
CA SER A 258 -5.58 38.15 2.66
C SER A 258 -6.98 37.68 3.08
N TRP A 259 -7.90 37.52 2.12
CA TRP A 259 -9.26 37.01 2.32
C TRP A 259 -9.47 35.60 1.73
N GLY A 260 -8.44 35.04 1.09
CA GLY A 260 -8.48 33.73 0.47
C GLY A 260 -8.45 32.60 1.50
N GLN A 261 -9.05 31.47 1.15
CA GLN A 261 -8.90 30.24 1.91
C GLN A 261 -7.71 29.44 1.35
N PRO A 262 -6.97 28.71 2.20
CA PRO A 262 -5.94 27.80 1.72
C PRO A 262 -6.59 26.71 0.86
N SER A 263 -5.92 26.36 -0.24
CA SER A 263 -6.43 25.40 -1.23
C SER A 263 -5.50 24.21 -1.38
N TRP A 264 -6.07 23.04 -1.63
CA TRP A 264 -5.29 21.83 -1.93
C TRP A 264 -4.97 21.76 -3.43
N GLY A 265 -3.76 21.35 -3.78
CA GLY A 265 -3.42 21.07 -5.17
C GLY A 265 -1.94 20.76 -5.39
N PRO A 266 -1.55 20.52 -6.65
CA PRO A 266 -0.23 19.97 -6.97
C PRO A 266 0.87 20.99 -6.69
N ASN A 267 1.95 20.53 -6.05
CA ASN A 267 3.18 21.27 -5.81
C ASN A 267 4.32 20.69 -6.65
N VAL A 268 4.56 21.31 -7.80
CA VAL A 268 5.57 20.90 -8.78
C VAL A 268 7.00 21.00 -8.21
N GLU A 269 7.28 22.01 -7.39
CA GLU A 269 8.61 22.19 -6.80
C GLU A 269 8.94 21.07 -5.83
N GLU A 270 7.98 20.70 -4.97
CA GLU A 270 8.15 19.59 -4.03
C GLU A 270 8.26 18.24 -4.77
N PHE A 271 7.48 18.06 -5.85
CA PHE A 271 7.60 16.87 -6.70
C PHE A 271 9.01 16.76 -7.30
N LYS A 272 9.54 17.86 -7.88
CA LYS A 272 10.90 17.90 -8.43
C LYS A 272 11.96 17.58 -7.37
N LYS A 273 11.87 18.16 -6.16
CA LYS A 273 12.82 17.85 -5.07
C LYS A 273 12.88 16.36 -4.73
N ARG A 274 11.76 15.64 -4.87
CA ARG A 274 11.65 14.22 -4.51
C ARG A 274 11.99 13.26 -5.64
N PHE A 275 11.81 13.68 -6.89
CA PHE A 275 11.86 12.77 -8.05
C PHE A 275 12.70 13.25 -9.24
N ASP A 276 13.10 14.53 -9.30
CA ASP A 276 13.95 15.02 -10.38
C ASP A 276 15.36 14.42 -10.27
N PRO A 277 15.88 13.76 -11.31
CA PRO A 277 17.16 13.05 -11.23
C PRO A 277 18.34 13.97 -10.95
N LYS A 278 18.28 15.27 -11.30
CA LYS A 278 19.35 16.22 -10.96
C LYS A 278 19.36 16.52 -9.47
N LEU A 279 18.19 16.62 -8.85
CA LEU A 279 18.05 16.91 -7.41
C LEU A 279 18.20 15.68 -6.52
N THR A 280 17.99 14.49 -7.08
CA THR A 280 18.02 13.22 -6.34
C THR A 280 19.20 12.32 -6.71
N TRP A 281 20.20 12.84 -7.43
CA TRP A 281 21.36 12.05 -7.90
C TRP A 281 20.96 10.76 -8.66
N GLY A 282 19.91 10.84 -9.48
CA GLY A 282 19.40 9.71 -10.28
C GLY A 282 18.39 8.79 -9.58
N GLU A 283 18.19 8.91 -8.27
CA GLU A 283 17.31 8.01 -7.49
C GLU A 283 15.80 8.19 -7.78
N GLY A 284 15.37 9.41 -8.10
CA GLY A 284 13.96 9.77 -8.31
C GLY A 284 13.25 8.89 -9.35
N PRO A 285 13.77 8.77 -10.58
CA PRO A 285 13.22 7.84 -11.58
C PRO A 285 13.16 6.38 -11.11
N GLN A 286 14.14 5.92 -10.32
CA GLN A 286 14.15 4.56 -9.80
C GLN A 286 13.02 4.33 -8.78
N ARG A 287 12.80 5.31 -7.90
CA ARG A 287 11.66 5.30 -6.96
C ARG A 287 10.33 5.27 -7.70
N LEU A 288 10.20 6.07 -8.76
CA LEU A 288 9.02 6.03 -9.64
C LEU A 288 8.84 4.65 -10.29
N LYS A 289 9.89 4.02 -10.81
CA LYS A 289 9.81 2.62 -11.32
C LYS A 289 9.32 1.64 -10.25
N ASN A 290 9.76 1.80 -9.00
CA ASN A 290 9.31 0.95 -7.88
C ASN A 290 7.82 1.13 -7.57
N LEU A 291 7.22 2.30 -7.83
CA LEU A 291 5.76 2.48 -7.77
C LEU A 291 5.04 1.60 -8.79
N TYR A 292 5.51 1.59 -10.06
CA TYR A 292 4.93 0.71 -11.09
C TYR A 292 5.14 -0.76 -10.77
N PHE A 293 6.30 -1.13 -10.21
CA PHE A 293 6.54 -2.48 -9.72
C PHE A 293 5.50 -2.91 -8.69
N LEU A 294 5.28 -2.09 -7.65
CA LEU A 294 4.29 -2.39 -6.61
C LEU A 294 2.86 -2.46 -7.19
N TYR A 295 2.52 -1.57 -8.12
CA TYR A 295 1.23 -1.60 -8.83
C TYR A 295 1.02 -2.94 -9.56
N LEU A 296 2.04 -3.47 -10.25
CA LEU A 296 1.95 -4.75 -10.95
C LEU A 296 1.82 -5.94 -10.00
N VAL A 297 2.46 -5.90 -8.83
CA VAL A 297 2.32 -6.91 -7.77
C VAL A 297 0.87 -6.98 -7.28
N GLU A 298 0.26 -5.84 -6.93
CA GLU A 298 -1.13 -5.81 -6.47
C GLU A 298 -2.13 -6.10 -7.60
N LEU A 299 -1.87 -5.62 -8.83
CA LEU A 299 -2.67 -5.97 -10.01
C LEU A 299 -2.70 -7.48 -10.25
N ARG A 300 -1.54 -8.14 -10.10
CA ARG A 300 -1.44 -9.59 -10.21
C ARG A 300 -2.24 -10.29 -9.13
N ALA A 301 -2.15 -9.85 -7.88
CA ALA A 301 -2.96 -10.39 -6.78
C ALA A 301 -4.46 -10.28 -7.09
N LEU A 302 -4.93 -9.13 -7.58
CA LEU A 302 -6.33 -8.93 -7.97
C LEU A 302 -6.76 -9.88 -9.10
N SER A 303 -5.93 -10.09 -10.13
CA SER A 303 -6.20 -11.07 -11.20
C SER A 303 -6.34 -12.49 -10.63
N LYS A 304 -5.42 -12.88 -9.74
CA LYS A 304 -5.35 -14.22 -9.14
C LYS A 304 -6.52 -14.53 -8.19
N VAL A 305 -6.94 -13.57 -7.37
CA VAL A 305 -8.07 -13.73 -6.42
C VAL A 305 -9.43 -13.52 -7.07
N ALA A 306 -9.49 -13.12 -8.33
CA ALA A 306 -10.74 -12.73 -8.96
C ALA A 306 -11.86 -13.78 -8.87
N PRO A 307 -11.65 -15.10 -9.09
CA PRO A 307 -12.74 -16.07 -8.97
C PRO A 307 -13.33 -16.17 -7.56
N PHE A 308 -12.54 -15.87 -6.52
CA PHE A 308 -13.02 -15.75 -5.15
C PHE A 308 -13.88 -14.48 -4.98
N LEU A 309 -13.37 -13.31 -5.38
CA LEU A 309 -14.08 -12.04 -5.24
C LEU A 309 -15.35 -11.93 -6.10
N GLU A 310 -15.43 -12.65 -7.21
CA GLU A 310 -16.64 -12.72 -8.05
C GLU A 310 -17.84 -13.37 -7.32
N GLN A 311 -17.56 -14.19 -6.31
CA GLN A 311 -18.58 -14.88 -5.50
C GLN A 311 -18.98 -14.07 -4.26
N GLU A 312 -18.23 -13.04 -3.90
CA GLU A 312 -18.52 -12.20 -2.74
C GLU A 312 -19.83 -11.40 -2.91
N GLU A 313 -20.52 -11.20 -1.78
CA GLU A 313 -21.82 -10.50 -1.75
C GLU A 313 -21.68 -8.99 -1.55
N PHE A 314 -20.52 -8.52 -1.09
CA PHE A 314 -20.24 -7.11 -0.79
C PHE A 314 -21.31 -6.43 0.09
N TYR A 315 -21.89 -7.17 1.04
CA TYR A 315 -23.05 -6.74 1.82
C TYR A 315 -22.76 -5.51 2.70
N THR A 316 -23.62 -4.49 2.62
CA THR A 316 -23.63 -3.31 3.50
C THR A 316 -24.99 -3.07 4.17
N GLY A 317 -26.01 -3.84 3.78
CA GLY A 317 -27.42 -3.61 4.16
C GLY A 317 -28.14 -2.64 3.24
N LYS A 318 -27.54 -2.28 2.10
CA LYS A 318 -28.15 -1.47 1.04
C LYS A 318 -28.15 -2.25 -0.27
N ASP A 319 -29.23 -2.99 -0.53
CA ASP A 319 -29.31 -3.96 -1.63
C ASP A 319 -28.98 -3.40 -3.02
N GLN A 320 -29.31 -2.13 -3.29
CA GLN A 320 -29.01 -1.50 -4.58
C GLN A 320 -27.51 -1.22 -4.72
N ASP A 321 -26.91 -0.56 -3.74
CA ASP A 321 -25.48 -0.26 -3.69
C ASP A 321 -24.65 -1.56 -3.72
N ASP A 322 -25.07 -2.61 -2.98
CA ASP A 322 -24.37 -3.90 -2.92
C ASP A 322 -24.33 -4.59 -4.31
N LYS A 323 -25.41 -4.50 -5.10
CA LYS A 323 -25.45 -5.01 -6.49
C LYS A 323 -24.54 -4.20 -7.42
N GLU A 324 -24.52 -2.88 -7.27
CA GLU A 324 -23.68 -1.98 -8.06
C GLU A 324 -22.20 -2.23 -7.77
N VAL A 325 -21.84 -2.34 -6.49
CA VAL A 325 -20.49 -2.71 -6.04
C VAL A 325 -20.08 -4.05 -6.62
N LYS A 326 -20.93 -5.08 -6.54
CA LYS A 326 -20.62 -6.40 -7.10
C LYS A 326 -20.35 -6.35 -8.61
N LYS A 327 -21.15 -5.58 -9.36
CA LYS A 327 -20.95 -5.38 -10.80
C LYS A 327 -19.65 -4.64 -11.10
N ALA A 328 -19.36 -3.56 -10.38
CA ALA A 328 -18.16 -2.77 -10.56
C ALA A 328 -16.88 -3.55 -10.20
N VAL A 329 -16.90 -4.34 -9.12
CA VAL A 329 -15.80 -5.25 -8.78
C VAL A 329 -15.61 -6.30 -9.87
N HIS A 330 -16.68 -6.92 -10.36
CA HIS A 330 -16.57 -7.89 -11.45
C HIS A 330 -15.94 -7.29 -12.72
N GLU A 331 -16.33 -6.06 -13.07
CA GLU A 331 -15.76 -5.34 -14.20
C GLU A 331 -14.27 -5.02 -14.00
N LEU A 332 -13.90 -4.53 -12.80
CA LEU A 332 -12.51 -4.28 -12.42
C LEU A 332 -11.66 -5.54 -12.53
N LEU A 333 -12.13 -6.66 -11.98
CA LEU A 333 -11.42 -7.94 -12.02
C LEU A 333 -11.25 -8.47 -13.44
N LYS A 334 -12.27 -8.30 -14.29
CA LYS A 334 -12.18 -8.63 -15.72
C LYS A 334 -11.12 -7.79 -16.42
N MET A 335 -11.01 -6.50 -16.12
CA MET A 335 -9.94 -5.66 -16.65
C MET A 335 -8.58 -6.13 -16.15
N CYS A 336 -8.43 -6.40 -14.85
CA CYS A 336 -7.19 -6.92 -14.28
C CYS A 336 -6.74 -8.22 -14.99
N LYS A 337 -7.65 -9.18 -15.21
CA LYS A 337 -7.37 -10.42 -15.97
C LYS A 337 -6.96 -10.20 -17.42
N SER A 338 -7.44 -9.11 -18.04
CA SER A 338 -7.16 -8.81 -19.45
C SER A 338 -5.78 -8.18 -19.67
N PHE A 339 -5.08 -7.81 -18.61
CA PHE A 339 -3.76 -7.18 -18.70
C PHE A 339 -2.70 -8.25 -19.05
N PRO A 340 -1.98 -8.12 -20.18
CA PRO A 340 -1.14 -9.21 -20.70
C PRO A 340 0.22 -9.36 -19.98
N GLU A 341 0.73 -8.29 -19.36
CA GLU A 341 2.09 -8.22 -18.81
C GLU A 341 2.09 -8.37 -17.29
N HIS A 342 1.56 -9.49 -16.81
CA HIS A 342 1.48 -9.77 -15.38
C HIS A 342 2.86 -9.99 -14.73
N PHE A 343 2.94 -9.66 -13.43
CA PHE A 343 4.05 -10.05 -12.57
C PHE A 343 4.17 -11.58 -12.54
N ASP A 344 5.36 -12.10 -12.86
CA ASP A 344 5.63 -13.54 -12.89
C ASP A 344 6.07 -14.02 -11.51
N GLU A 345 5.14 -14.63 -10.76
CA GLU A 345 5.41 -15.06 -9.39
C GLU A 345 6.48 -16.14 -9.30
N SER A 346 6.63 -16.96 -10.34
CA SER A 346 7.56 -18.10 -10.34
C SER A 346 9.02 -17.65 -10.24
N LYS A 347 9.31 -16.43 -10.67
CA LYS A 347 10.64 -15.84 -10.54
C LYS A 347 10.93 -15.48 -9.09
N LEU A 348 9.95 -14.93 -8.39
CA LEU A 348 10.09 -14.37 -7.06
C LEU A 348 9.93 -15.40 -5.94
N PHE A 349 9.04 -16.36 -6.13
CA PHE A 349 8.69 -17.35 -5.13
C PHE A 349 8.97 -18.72 -5.73
N GLN A 350 10.21 -19.17 -5.59
CA GLN A 350 10.49 -20.60 -5.72
C GLN A 350 9.70 -21.32 -4.61
N GLU A 351 9.36 -22.60 -4.76
CA GLU A 351 8.46 -23.33 -3.84
C GLU A 351 8.99 -23.46 -2.38
N ASP A 352 10.04 -22.74 -2.01
CA ASP A 352 10.61 -22.69 -0.69
C ASP A 352 9.71 -21.94 0.31
N LYS A 353 9.08 -22.73 1.19
CA LYS A 353 8.25 -22.25 2.30
C LYS A 353 9.00 -21.35 3.27
N LYS A 354 10.34 -21.40 3.33
CA LYS A 354 11.14 -20.59 4.26
C LYS A 354 11.07 -19.10 3.92
N GLN A 355 11.14 -18.75 2.63
CA GLN A 355 11.09 -17.37 2.15
C GLN A 355 9.75 -16.71 2.48
N LEU A 356 8.66 -17.48 2.28
CA LEU A 356 7.31 -17.08 2.62
C LEU A 356 7.16 -16.68 4.10
N GLU A 357 7.67 -17.51 5.01
CA GLU A 357 7.62 -17.20 6.45
C GLU A 357 8.44 -15.96 6.82
N GLU A 358 9.59 -15.74 6.18
CA GLU A 358 10.38 -14.52 6.37
C GLU A 358 9.60 -13.27 5.91
N PHE A 359 8.97 -13.31 4.74
CA PHE A 359 8.10 -12.22 4.28
C PHE A 359 6.97 -11.92 5.27
N LYS A 360 6.28 -12.94 5.79
CA LYS A 360 5.22 -12.76 6.80
C LYS A 360 5.73 -12.06 8.05
N VAL A 361 6.88 -12.49 8.57
CA VAL A 361 7.49 -11.88 9.77
C VAL A 361 7.82 -10.41 9.51
N HIS A 362 8.43 -10.08 8.38
CA HIS A 362 8.78 -8.70 8.03
C HIS A 362 7.53 -7.82 7.92
N PHE A 363 6.46 -8.28 7.26
CA PHE A 363 5.22 -7.50 7.13
C PHE A 363 4.44 -7.37 8.44
N ARG A 364 4.44 -8.40 9.31
CA ARG A 364 3.91 -8.29 10.68
C ARG A 364 4.66 -7.23 11.48
N ASN A 365 5.99 -7.19 11.38
CA ASN A 365 6.81 -6.16 12.03
C ASN A 365 6.53 -4.77 11.48
N ILE A 366 6.38 -4.61 10.16
CA ILE A 366 6.02 -3.31 9.56
C ILE A 366 4.65 -2.86 10.06
N SER A 367 3.67 -3.77 10.17
CA SER A 367 2.35 -3.47 10.74
C SER A 367 2.47 -2.90 12.16
N ARG A 368 3.36 -3.45 13.00
CA ARG A 368 3.65 -2.93 14.35
C ARG A 368 4.41 -1.60 14.33
N ILE A 369 5.30 -1.39 13.37
CA ILE A 369 6.02 -0.12 13.22
C ILE A 369 5.05 1.02 12.87
N MET A 370 3.96 0.74 12.15
CA MET A 370 2.91 1.74 11.90
C MET A 370 2.31 2.28 13.20
N ASP A 371 2.41 1.55 14.33
CA ASP A 371 1.98 2.06 15.63
C ASP A 371 2.86 3.17 16.22
N CYS A 372 4.03 3.42 15.62
CA CYS A 372 4.96 4.45 16.05
C CYS A 372 4.85 5.73 15.20
N VAL A 373 3.91 5.79 14.26
CA VAL A 373 3.63 6.98 13.45
C VAL A 373 2.83 7.99 14.26
N GLY A 374 3.42 9.16 14.55
CA GLY A 374 2.78 10.21 15.35
C GLY A 374 1.68 11.01 14.62
N CYS A 375 1.53 10.81 13.31
CA CYS A 375 0.49 11.45 12.50
C CYS A 375 -0.71 10.51 12.31
N ASP A 376 -1.89 10.90 12.80
CA ASP A 376 -3.08 10.03 12.82
C ASP A 376 -3.50 9.57 11.41
N LYS A 377 -3.60 10.50 10.44
CA LYS A 377 -3.93 10.14 9.05
C LYS A 377 -2.87 9.25 8.42
N CYS A 378 -1.60 9.59 8.64
CA CYS A 378 -0.47 8.84 8.09
C CYS A 378 -0.45 7.41 8.67
N ARG A 379 -0.75 7.27 9.95
CA ARG A 379 -0.86 5.99 10.65
C ARG A 379 -2.02 5.16 10.12
N MET A 380 -3.19 5.77 9.94
CA MET A 380 -4.37 5.11 9.39
C MET A 380 -4.10 4.58 7.98
N TRP A 381 -3.63 5.42 7.05
CA TRP A 381 -3.32 5.01 5.68
C TRP A 381 -2.14 4.04 5.61
N GLY A 382 -1.12 4.23 6.44
CA GLY A 382 -0.01 3.29 6.58
C GLY A 382 -0.48 1.89 6.96
N LYS A 383 -1.37 1.77 7.95
CA LYS A 383 -1.98 0.47 8.31
C LYS A 383 -2.81 -0.13 7.18
N ILE A 384 -3.62 0.67 6.49
CA ILE A 384 -4.47 0.21 5.38
C ILE A 384 -3.61 -0.33 4.23
N GLN A 385 -2.62 0.44 3.77
CA GLN A 385 -1.79 0.07 2.62
C GLN A 385 -0.88 -1.11 2.95
N ILE A 386 -0.31 -1.19 4.17
CA ILE A 386 0.48 -2.36 4.58
C ILE A 386 -0.40 -3.61 4.70
N ARG A 387 -1.63 -3.51 5.23
CA ARG A 387 -2.57 -4.64 5.25
C ARG A 387 -2.98 -5.06 3.84
N GLY A 388 -3.21 -4.09 2.94
CA GLY A 388 -3.51 -4.36 1.54
C GLY A 388 -2.39 -5.10 0.84
N LEU A 389 -1.15 -4.63 1.00
CA LEU A 389 0.05 -5.27 0.47
C LEU A 389 0.30 -6.66 1.08
N GLY A 390 0.12 -6.82 2.40
CA GLY A 390 0.18 -8.12 3.06
C GLY A 390 -0.89 -9.09 2.54
N THR A 391 -2.10 -8.59 2.26
CA THR A 391 -3.19 -9.36 1.64
C THR A 391 -2.84 -9.75 0.21
N ALA A 392 -2.25 -8.84 -0.57
CA ALA A 392 -1.78 -9.14 -1.92
C ALA A 392 -0.73 -10.26 -1.91
N LEU A 393 0.23 -10.21 -0.99
CA LEU A 393 1.19 -11.30 -0.81
C LEU A 393 0.50 -12.60 -0.40
N LYS A 394 -0.39 -12.59 0.60
CA LYS A 394 -1.22 -13.76 0.98
C LYS A 394 -1.89 -14.42 -0.23
N ILE A 395 -2.45 -13.62 -1.13
CA ILE A 395 -3.05 -14.10 -2.38
C ILE A 395 -2.00 -14.69 -3.32
N LEU A 396 -0.89 -13.98 -3.58
CA LEU A 396 0.15 -14.43 -4.51
C LEU A 396 0.76 -15.77 -4.08
N PHE A 397 0.88 -16.00 -2.77
CA PHE A 397 1.38 -17.25 -2.19
C PHE A 397 0.33 -18.37 -2.05
N SER A 398 -0.95 -18.05 -2.21
CA SER A 398 -2.06 -19.01 -2.17
C SER A 398 -2.27 -19.69 -3.53
N GLY A 399 -2.93 -20.86 -3.57
CA GLY A 399 -3.21 -21.61 -4.81
C GLY A 399 -2.28 -22.81 -5.08
N ASP A 400 -2.69 -23.71 -5.98
CA ASP A 400 -2.00 -24.99 -6.24
C ASP A 400 -0.64 -24.84 -6.93
N SER A 401 -0.39 -23.71 -7.59
CA SER A 401 0.88 -23.38 -8.21
C SER A 401 1.18 -21.87 -8.12
N MET A 402 2.45 -21.51 -8.16
CA MET A 402 2.93 -20.12 -8.22
C MET A 402 3.12 -19.65 -9.68
N ARG A 403 2.28 -20.16 -10.59
CA ARG A 403 2.35 -19.84 -12.02
C ARG A 403 1.55 -18.57 -12.36
N PRO A 404 1.90 -17.87 -13.45
CA PRO A 404 1.18 -16.69 -13.94
C PRO A 404 -0.30 -16.93 -14.34
N ASP A 405 -0.74 -18.18 -14.48
CA ASP A 405 -2.13 -18.57 -14.76
C ASP A 405 -2.87 -19.05 -13.51
N SER A 406 -2.20 -19.11 -12.35
CA SER A 406 -2.80 -19.57 -11.10
C SER A 406 -3.93 -18.66 -10.62
N THR A 407 -4.99 -19.27 -10.08
CA THR A 407 -6.16 -18.57 -9.52
C THR A 407 -6.57 -19.17 -8.18
N ILE A 408 -7.34 -18.41 -7.40
CA ILE A 408 -7.89 -18.85 -6.11
C ILE A 408 -9.41 -19.03 -6.22
N THR A 409 -9.92 -20.15 -5.71
CA THR A 409 -11.35 -20.45 -5.63
C THR A 409 -11.77 -20.72 -4.17
N GLN A 410 -13.05 -20.57 -3.84
CA GLN A 410 -13.56 -20.79 -2.47
C GLN A 410 -13.34 -22.23 -1.95
N ASN A 411 -13.21 -23.20 -2.85
CA ASN A 411 -12.98 -24.61 -2.49
C ASN A 411 -11.49 -25.00 -2.46
N HIS A 412 -10.59 -24.02 -2.55
CA HIS A 412 -9.15 -24.25 -2.54
C HIS A 412 -8.69 -24.76 -1.16
N LYS A 413 -8.17 -25.98 -1.11
CA LYS A 413 -7.61 -26.61 0.10
C LYS A 413 -6.09 -26.76 -0.03
N LYS A 414 -5.33 -25.67 0.13
CA LYS A 414 -3.90 -25.77 0.45
C LYS A 414 -3.74 -25.77 1.97
N GLY A 415 -3.93 -26.93 2.59
CA GLY A 415 -3.91 -27.10 4.06
C GLY A 415 -5.23 -27.59 4.64
N ILE A 416 -5.39 -27.48 5.96
CA ILE A 416 -6.56 -28.00 6.70
C ILE A 416 -7.81 -27.11 6.50
N LEU A 417 -7.63 -25.82 6.19
CA LEU A 417 -8.70 -24.82 6.06
C LEU A 417 -8.81 -24.27 4.63
N PRO A 418 -10.03 -23.90 4.17
CA PRO A 418 -10.22 -23.24 2.89
C PRO A 418 -9.63 -21.82 2.90
N PHE A 419 -9.14 -21.35 1.74
CA PHE A 419 -8.71 -19.96 1.60
C PHE A 419 -9.88 -18.99 1.87
N GLN A 420 -9.63 -17.99 2.72
CA GLN A 420 -10.61 -16.97 3.07
C GLN A 420 -9.95 -15.61 3.23
N LEU A 421 -10.70 -14.56 2.85
CA LEU A 421 -10.37 -13.17 3.11
C LEU A 421 -11.44 -12.56 4.00
N GLN A 422 -11.00 -11.85 5.02
CA GLN A 422 -11.87 -11.03 5.86
C GLN A 422 -12.29 -9.77 5.09
N ARG A 423 -13.41 -9.17 5.51
CA ARG A 423 -13.86 -7.89 4.94
C ARG A 423 -12.75 -6.84 4.96
N GLY A 424 -12.07 -6.68 6.09
CA GLY A 424 -11.01 -5.69 6.21
C GLY A 424 -9.81 -5.95 5.30
N GLU A 425 -9.47 -7.22 5.03
CA GLU A 425 -8.45 -7.58 4.02
C GLU A 425 -8.90 -7.17 2.61
N ILE A 426 -10.16 -7.43 2.25
CA ILE A 426 -10.72 -7.01 0.94
C ILE A 426 -10.73 -5.48 0.80
N VAL A 427 -11.21 -4.78 1.83
CA VAL A 427 -11.24 -3.30 1.82
C VAL A 427 -9.84 -2.72 1.74
N ALA A 428 -8.88 -3.26 2.50
CA ALA A 428 -7.49 -2.81 2.48
C ALA A 428 -6.82 -3.07 1.13
N LEU A 429 -7.03 -4.25 0.52
CA LEU A 429 -6.47 -4.61 -0.78
C LEU A 429 -6.93 -3.63 -1.87
N LEU A 430 -8.24 -3.38 -1.99
CA LEU A 430 -8.78 -2.48 -3.01
C LEU A 430 -8.41 -1.02 -2.76
N ASN A 431 -8.39 -0.58 -1.50
CA ASN A 431 -7.93 0.78 -1.17
C ASN A 431 -6.44 0.96 -1.46
N SER A 432 -5.59 -0.02 -1.10
CA SER A 432 -4.14 0.01 -1.42
C SER A 432 -3.92 0.15 -2.92
N PHE A 433 -4.58 -0.70 -3.71
CA PHE A 433 -4.46 -0.68 -5.17
C PHE A 433 -4.99 0.63 -5.76
N GLY A 434 -6.07 1.18 -5.19
CA GLY A 434 -6.58 2.50 -5.55
C GLY A 434 -5.60 3.65 -5.29
N ARG A 435 -4.82 3.60 -4.20
CA ARG A 435 -3.75 4.59 -3.94
C ARG A 435 -2.66 4.52 -5.01
N LEU A 436 -2.24 3.32 -5.39
CA LEU A 436 -1.26 3.12 -6.45
C LEU A 436 -1.79 3.59 -7.81
N SER A 437 -3.04 3.24 -8.13
CA SER A 437 -3.73 3.69 -9.35
C SER A 437 -3.83 5.21 -9.42
N LYS A 438 -4.20 5.87 -8.31
CA LYS A 438 -4.21 7.33 -8.21
C LYS A 438 -2.80 7.92 -8.35
N SER A 439 -1.81 7.37 -7.68
CA SER A 439 -0.43 7.85 -7.78
C SER A 439 0.07 7.83 -9.23
N ILE A 440 -0.20 6.77 -10.00
CA ILE A 440 0.13 6.71 -11.43
C ILE A 440 -0.64 7.76 -12.25
N HIS A 441 -1.91 7.99 -11.93
CA HIS A 441 -2.69 9.06 -12.57
C HIS A 441 -2.10 10.46 -12.29
N GLU A 442 -1.70 10.73 -11.05
CA GLU A 442 -1.07 12.00 -10.66
C GLU A 442 0.28 12.21 -11.35
N LEU A 443 1.02 11.15 -11.69
CA LEU A 443 2.24 11.27 -12.49
C LEU A 443 1.95 11.87 -13.88
N GLU A 444 0.83 11.52 -14.51
CA GLU A 444 0.40 12.12 -15.78
C GLU A 444 0.00 13.59 -15.61
N VAL A 445 -0.61 13.95 -14.48
CA VAL A 445 -0.91 15.35 -14.13
C VAL A 445 0.40 16.15 -13.99
N PHE A 446 1.36 15.65 -13.21
CA PHE A 446 2.68 16.28 -13.08
C PHE A 446 3.44 16.36 -14.39
N ARG A 447 3.32 15.34 -15.26
CA ARG A 447 3.92 15.32 -16.60
C ARG A 447 3.40 16.49 -17.43
N LYS A 448 2.08 16.76 -17.39
CA LYS A 448 1.46 17.91 -18.07
C LYS A 448 1.83 19.26 -17.45
N LEU A 449 1.91 19.34 -16.12
CA LEU A 449 2.27 20.58 -15.42
C LEU A 449 3.74 20.98 -15.60
N MET A 450 4.58 20.03 -16.00
CA MET A 450 6.01 20.25 -16.26
C MET A 450 6.37 20.24 -17.75
N ALA A 451 5.39 20.06 -18.63
CA ALA A 451 5.57 20.02 -20.08
C ALA A 451 5.83 21.38 -20.70
#